data_AF-A0A963RSQ3-F1
#
_entry.id   AF-A0A963RSQ3-F1
#
_cell.length_a   1.000
_cell.length_b   1.000
_cell.length_c   1.000
_cell.angle_alpha   90.00
_cell.angle_beta   90.00
_cell.angle_gamma   90.00
#
_symmetry.space_group_name_H-M   'P 1'
#
loop_
_entity.id
_entity.type
_entity.pdbx_description
1 polymer ?
#
loop_
_entity_poly.entity_id
_entity_poly.type
_entity_poly.pdbx_seq_one_letter_code
_entity_poly.pdbx_strand_id
1 'polypeptide(L)'
;GPEGGVTGRADASWASGNREASGAALVEGGNDRYALHVDAFARHAGDTAVPITLGCDRPGSPESARRICNSANRTSGGAVGGTLFFDRGYLGASVAGYRSDYGTVAEDDVTIGMRSTRMALEGLWRNPGGLIESVRGQFSHGDYRHTEYEGDEPGTTFKSRGSELRVEARHRPLGNLKGVWGLQLEGNQFAALGEEAFLPPSRTRSAALFAHEELATGWGKLTFGARAEQVRVRTDGSDEGEGFAAGSRRFTPGSAALGALVNVAPGWQLTGNLALTQRAPRDYELFADGPHIATAAWELGNPALGLEKSTSLDIGAQWKDGPHRFAVTAFASHYGNYIGLLPTGQV
;
A
#
# COMPACT_ATOMS: atom_id res chain seq x y z
N GLY A 1 -28.68 -13.65 7.08
CA GLY A 1 -28.67 -12.45 6.21
C GLY A 1 -30.00 -12.40 5.50
N PRO A 2 -30.18 -11.64 4.41
CA PRO A 2 -31.36 -11.87 3.58
C PRO A 2 -31.32 -13.33 3.10
N GLU A 3 -32.49 -13.95 3.01
CA GLU A 3 -32.70 -15.25 2.35
C GLU A 3 -31.92 -15.25 1.04
N GLY A 4 -31.16 -16.32 0.78
CA GLY A 4 -30.18 -16.35 -0.30
C GLY A 4 -30.65 -15.71 -1.60
N GLY A 5 -29.72 -15.08 -2.32
CA GLY A 5 -30.08 -14.30 -3.50
C GLY A 5 -28.86 -13.91 -4.31
N VAL A 6 -29.12 -13.26 -5.44
CA VAL A 6 -28.11 -12.70 -6.32
C VAL A 6 -28.37 -11.20 -6.41
N THR A 7 -27.35 -10.40 -6.09
CA THR A 7 -27.36 -8.95 -6.25
C THR A 7 -26.26 -8.57 -7.22
N GLY A 8 -26.49 -7.51 -7.99
CA GLY A 8 -25.48 -7.02 -8.92
C GLY A 8 -25.57 -5.53 -9.07
N ARG A 9 -24.47 -4.94 -9.56
CA ARG A 9 -24.38 -3.53 -9.89
C ARG A 9 -23.60 -3.40 -11.19
N ALA A 10 -24.03 -2.48 -12.03
CA ALA A 10 -23.30 -2.07 -13.22
C ALA A 10 -23.21 -0.55 -13.24
N ASP A 11 -22.04 -0.04 -13.59
CA ASP A 11 -21.77 1.38 -13.74
C ASP A 11 -21.12 1.63 -15.10
N ALA A 12 -21.52 2.73 -15.75
CA ALA A 12 -20.89 3.23 -16.97
C ALA A 12 -20.68 4.73 -16.80
N SER A 13 -19.50 5.24 -17.17
CA SER A 13 -19.21 6.66 -17.08
C SER A 13 -18.39 7.16 -18.27
N TRP A 14 -18.52 8.45 -18.55
CA TRP A 14 -17.80 9.15 -19.60
C TRP A 14 -17.28 10.50 -19.10
N ALA A 15 -16.08 10.88 -19.52
CA ALA A 15 -15.51 12.19 -19.23
C ALA A 15 -14.92 12.85 -20.49
N SER A 16 -15.18 14.14 -20.67
CA SER A 16 -14.75 14.88 -21.86
C SER A 16 -13.26 15.23 -21.86
N GLY A 17 -12.69 15.54 -20.69
CA GLY A 17 -11.33 16.07 -20.57
C GLY A 17 -10.27 15.17 -21.21
N ASN A 18 -10.36 13.87 -20.96
CA ASN A 18 -9.48 12.83 -21.49
C ASN A 18 -10.22 11.87 -22.45
N ARG A 19 -11.45 12.21 -22.88
CA ARG A 19 -12.33 11.33 -23.69
C ARG A 19 -12.49 9.94 -23.08
N GLU A 20 -12.56 9.88 -21.76
CA GLU A 20 -12.62 8.61 -21.05
C GLU A 20 -13.97 7.93 -21.24
N ALA A 21 -13.92 6.62 -21.43
CA ALA A 21 -15.04 5.73 -21.26
C ALA A 21 -14.65 4.64 -20.25
N SER A 22 -15.49 4.42 -19.25
CA SER A 22 -15.30 3.35 -18.28
C SER A 22 -16.59 2.60 -18.03
N GLY A 23 -16.44 1.31 -17.73
CA GLY A 23 -17.53 0.41 -17.37
C GLY A 23 -17.06 -0.56 -16.30
N ALA A 24 -17.94 -0.87 -15.35
CA ALA A 24 -17.72 -1.86 -14.33
C ALA A 24 -19.01 -2.63 -14.06
N ALA A 25 -18.87 -3.90 -13.70
CA ALA A 25 -19.97 -4.72 -13.25
C ALA A 25 -19.51 -5.64 -12.13
N LEU A 26 -20.38 -5.87 -11.16
CA LEU A 26 -20.20 -6.86 -10.12
C LEU A 26 -21.47 -7.68 -9.93
N VAL A 27 -21.27 -8.93 -9.53
CA VAL A 27 -22.32 -9.85 -9.12
C VAL A 27 -21.89 -10.51 -7.83
N GLU A 28 -22.78 -10.50 -6.85
CA GLU A 28 -22.63 -11.18 -5.59
C GLU A 28 -23.79 -12.15 -5.41
N GLY A 29 -23.51 -13.30 -4.83
CA GLY A 29 -24.56 -14.27 -4.55
C GLY A 29 -24.18 -15.18 -3.40
N GLY A 30 -25.18 -15.74 -2.73
CA GLY A 30 -24.89 -16.57 -1.57
C GLY A 30 -26.11 -16.86 -0.70
N ASN A 31 -25.82 -17.43 0.47
CA ASN A 31 -26.75 -17.68 1.55
C ASN A 31 -26.00 -17.63 2.89
N ASP A 32 -26.62 -18.10 3.97
CA ASP A 32 -26.02 -18.07 5.31
C ASP A 32 -24.76 -18.94 5.48
N ARG A 33 -24.44 -19.82 4.51
CA ARG A 33 -23.27 -20.71 4.54
C ARG A 33 -22.15 -20.27 3.60
N TYR A 34 -22.47 -19.52 2.55
CA TYR A 34 -21.45 -19.02 1.64
C TYR A 34 -21.83 -17.72 0.96
N ALA A 35 -20.84 -16.94 0.56
CA ALA A 35 -20.97 -15.81 -0.36
C ALA A 35 -19.95 -15.95 -1.48
N LEU A 36 -20.31 -15.51 -2.68
CA LEU A 36 -19.49 -15.42 -3.87
C LEU A 36 -19.52 -13.99 -4.38
N HIS A 37 -18.39 -13.54 -4.90
CA HIS A 37 -18.21 -12.22 -5.50
C HIS A 37 -17.47 -12.39 -6.82
N VAL A 38 -17.96 -11.74 -7.87
CA VAL A 38 -17.29 -11.62 -9.15
C VAL A 38 -17.44 -10.19 -9.64
N ASP A 39 -16.35 -9.53 -9.99
CA ASP A 39 -16.36 -8.22 -10.61
C ASP A 39 -15.43 -8.15 -11.82
N ALA A 40 -15.75 -7.21 -12.71
CA ALA A 40 -14.90 -6.84 -13.83
C ALA A 40 -15.04 -5.35 -14.12
N PHE A 41 -13.96 -4.74 -14.59
CA PHE A 41 -13.96 -3.35 -15.02
C PHE A 41 -13.04 -3.14 -16.22
N ALA A 42 -13.34 -2.09 -16.99
CA ALA A 42 -12.48 -1.57 -18.04
C ALA A 42 -12.59 -0.04 -18.08
N ARG A 43 -11.46 0.61 -18.33
CA ARG A 43 -11.34 2.06 -18.50
C ARG A 43 -10.42 2.33 -19.67
N HIS A 44 -10.84 3.23 -20.55
CA HIS A 44 -10.03 3.73 -21.65
C HIS A 44 -10.08 5.26 -21.62
N ALA A 45 -8.93 5.88 -21.47
CA ALA A 45 -8.74 7.32 -21.49
C ALA A 45 -7.67 7.67 -22.53
N GLY A 46 -7.92 8.69 -23.34
CA GLY A 46 -6.90 9.31 -24.18
C GLY A 46 -6.14 10.40 -23.41
N ASP A 47 -5.30 11.14 -24.12
CA ASP A 47 -4.53 12.23 -23.52
C ASP A 47 -5.41 13.32 -22.90
N THR A 48 -5.03 13.80 -21.72
CA THR A 48 -5.80 14.78 -20.94
C THR A 48 -5.72 16.17 -21.56
N ALA A 49 -6.86 16.80 -21.83
CA ALA A 49 -6.93 18.16 -22.35
C ALA A 49 -6.47 19.21 -21.33
N VAL A 50 -5.77 20.23 -21.81
CA VAL A 50 -5.27 21.38 -21.04
C VAL A 50 -5.58 22.70 -21.77
N PRO A 51 -5.66 23.84 -21.06
CA PRO A 51 -6.01 25.12 -21.69
C PRO A 51 -4.86 25.76 -22.49
N ILE A 52 -3.65 25.21 -22.41
CA ILE A 52 -2.44 25.69 -23.08
C ILE A 52 -2.00 24.71 -24.15
N THR A 53 -1.25 25.19 -25.15
CA THR A 53 -0.61 24.34 -26.15
C THR A 53 0.71 23.82 -25.59
N LEU A 54 0.90 22.49 -25.61
CA LEU A 54 2.11 21.80 -25.19
C LEU A 54 2.76 21.13 -26.41
N GLY A 55 4.09 20.98 -26.37
CA GLY A 55 4.83 20.16 -27.33
C GLY A 55 4.57 18.66 -27.10
N CYS A 56 4.87 17.85 -28.12
CA CYS A 56 4.80 16.40 -28.04
C CYS A 56 5.81 15.81 -29.03
N ASP A 57 6.86 15.18 -28.52
CA ASP A 57 7.92 14.57 -29.33
C ASP A 57 7.60 13.11 -29.69
N ARG A 58 6.45 12.60 -29.23
CA ARG A 58 6.00 11.24 -29.49
C ARG A 58 5.83 10.96 -31.00
N PRO A 59 6.51 9.96 -31.57
CA PRO A 59 6.35 9.58 -32.97
C PRO A 59 4.88 9.34 -33.36
N GLY A 60 4.45 9.93 -34.48
CA GLY A 60 3.08 9.82 -34.98
C GLY A 60 2.05 10.70 -34.28
N SER A 61 2.44 11.50 -33.28
CA SER A 61 1.58 12.51 -32.66
C SER A 61 1.78 13.90 -33.30
N PRO A 62 0.80 14.81 -33.19
CA PRO A 62 1.02 16.21 -33.58
C PRO A 62 2.12 16.84 -32.73
N GLU A 63 3.03 17.60 -33.34
CA GLU A 63 4.14 18.29 -32.65
C GLU A 63 3.68 19.18 -31.49
N SER A 64 2.43 19.66 -31.54
CA SER A 64 1.81 20.34 -30.41
C SER A 64 0.31 20.14 -30.35
N ALA A 65 -0.22 20.12 -29.12
CA ALA A 65 -1.65 19.97 -28.87
C ALA A 65 -2.06 20.65 -27.56
N ARG A 66 -3.36 20.94 -27.41
CA ARG A 66 -3.97 21.32 -26.12
C ARG A 66 -4.24 20.10 -25.24
N ARG A 67 -3.26 19.21 -25.14
CA ARG A 67 -3.30 17.97 -24.37
C ARG A 67 -1.93 17.70 -23.78
N ILE A 68 -1.89 17.03 -22.64
CA ILE A 68 -0.63 16.52 -22.08
C ILE A 68 -0.22 15.33 -22.94
N CYS A 69 0.92 15.44 -23.63
CA CYS A 69 1.47 14.36 -24.46
C CYS A 69 1.62 13.09 -23.61
N ASN A 70 1.36 11.94 -24.24
CA ASN A 70 1.58 10.63 -23.64
C ASN A 70 0.89 10.40 -22.28
N SER A 71 -0.30 10.99 -22.06
CA SER A 71 -1.07 10.85 -20.81
C SER A 71 -2.25 9.88 -20.91
N ALA A 72 -2.42 9.23 -22.07
CA ALA A 72 -3.41 8.18 -22.29
C ALA A 72 -3.18 6.95 -21.39
N ASN A 73 -4.27 6.28 -21.01
CA ASN A 73 -4.26 5.09 -20.17
C ASN A 73 -5.40 4.14 -20.54
N ARG A 74 -5.10 2.84 -20.62
CA ARG A 74 -6.06 1.76 -20.76
C ARG A 74 -5.87 0.77 -19.62
N THR A 75 -6.92 0.58 -18.81
CA THR A 75 -6.88 -0.37 -17.69
C THR A 75 -8.04 -1.35 -17.80
N SER A 76 -7.81 -2.62 -17.47
CA SER A 76 -8.87 -3.61 -17.32
C SER A 76 -8.52 -4.65 -16.27
N GLY A 77 -9.52 -5.17 -15.58
CA GLY A 77 -9.30 -6.15 -14.53
C GLY A 77 -10.59 -6.71 -13.98
N GLY A 78 -10.45 -7.46 -12.89
CA GLY A 78 -11.55 -8.03 -12.15
C GLY A 78 -11.07 -8.92 -11.02
N ALA A 79 -12.01 -9.40 -10.22
CA ALA A 79 -11.74 -10.36 -9.17
C ALA A 79 -12.82 -11.44 -9.08
N VAL A 80 -12.42 -12.57 -8.49
CA VAL A 80 -13.31 -13.64 -8.07
C VAL A 80 -12.98 -13.97 -6.63
N GLY A 81 -13.99 -14.05 -5.79
CA GLY A 81 -13.84 -14.41 -4.39
C GLY A 81 -15.00 -15.23 -3.86
N GLY A 82 -14.74 -15.97 -2.80
CA GLY A 82 -15.75 -16.73 -2.09
C GLY A 82 -15.45 -16.80 -0.61
N THR A 83 -16.50 -16.81 0.21
CA THR A 83 -16.43 -16.91 1.66
C THR A 83 -17.34 -18.02 2.13
N LEU A 84 -16.83 -18.90 2.98
CA LEU A 84 -17.59 -19.91 3.71
C LEU A 84 -17.85 -19.41 5.13
N PHE A 85 -19.09 -19.50 5.58
CA PHE A 85 -19.52 -19.13 6.93
C PHE A 85 -19.82 -20.39 7.74
N PHE A 86 -19.46 -20.35 9.02
CA PHE A 86 -19.75 -21.40 10.00
C PHE A 86 -20.03 -20.76 11.36
N ASP A 87 -20.58 -21.52 12.31
CA ASP A 87 -21.12 -21.00 13.58
C ASP A 87 -20.15 -20.07 14.34
N ARG A 88 -18.86 -20.36 14.26
CA ARG A 88 -17.81 -19.64 14.96
C ARG A 88 -16.95 -18.77 14.05
N GLY A 89 -17.36 -18.44 12.83
CA GLY A 89 -16.43 -17.74 11.96
C GLY A 89 -16.74 -17.71 10.48
N TYR A 90 -15.70 -17.38 9.73
CA TYR A 90 -15.68 -17.48 8.28
C TYR A 90 -14.27 -17.74 7.76
N LEU A 91 -14.19 -18.25 6.54
CA LEU A 91 -12.97 -18.36 5.75
C LEU A 91 -13.29 -17.91 4.32
N GLY A 92 -12.62 -16.87 3.86
CA GLY A 92 -12.75 -16.33 2.52
C GLY A 92 -11.44 -16.37 1.75
N ALA A 93 -11.53 -16.58 0.45
CA ALA A 93 -10.41 -16.55 -0.48
C ALA A 93 -10.79 -15.72 -1.71
N SER A 94 -9.83 -15.00 -2.27
CA SER A 94 -10.03 -14.26 -3.52
C SER A 94 -8.78 -14.23 -4.38
N VAL A 95 -9.00 -14.05 -5.67
CA VAL A 95 -7.98 -13.70 -6.66
C VAL A 95 -8.46 -12.49 -7.43
N ALA A 96 -7.63 -11.46 -7.50
CA ALA A 96 -7.86 -10.25 -8.27
C ALA A 96 -6.70 -10.03 -9.22
N GLY A 97 -6.98 -9.52 -10.41
CA GLY A 97 -5.95 -9.20 -11.38
C GLY A 97 -6.36 -8.05 -12.26
N TYR A 98 -5.38 -7.24 -12.66
CA TYR A 98 -5.60 -6.18 -13.63
C TYR A 98 -4.34 -5.92 -14.45
N ARG A 99 -4.57 -5.25 -15.58
CA ARG A 99 -3.57 -4.83 -16.55
C ARG A 99 -3.79 -3.36 -16.84
N SER A 100 -2.70 -2.61 -17.00
CA SER A 100 -2.76 -1.21 -17.39
C SER A 100 -1.67 -0.92 -18.40
N ASP A 101 -2.05 -0.33 -19.52
CA ASP A 101 -1.14 0.18 -20.55
C ASP A 101 -1.28 1.70 -20.57
N TYR A 102 -0.23 2.45 -20.24
CA TYR A 102 -0.28 3.91 -20.11
C TYR A 102 1.02 4.59 -20.54
N GLY A 103 0.94 5.84 -20.94
CA GLY A 103 2.13 6.65 -21.28
C GLY A 103 2.77 7.31 -20.07
N THR A 104 4.04 7.68 -20.18
CA THR A 104 4.76 8.50 -19.21
C THR A 104 4.79 9.95 -19.69
N VAL A 105 4.38 10.89 -18.83
CA VAL A 105 4.36 12.32 -19.20
C VAL A 105 5.74 12.99 -19.09
N ALA A 106 6.71 12.28 -18.50
CA ALA A 106 8.10 12.73 -18.41
C ALA A 106 8.87 12.41 -19.71
N GLU A 107 8.43 11.39 -20.44
CA GLU A 107 9.10 10.87 -21.64
C GLU A 107 8.05 10.56 -22.69
N ASP A 108 7.97 11.39 -23.73
CA ASP A 108 6.85 11.39 -24.67
C ASP A 108 6.72 10.08 -25.48
N ASP A 109 7.79 9.29 -25.62
CA ASP A 109 7.85 8.03 -26.37
C ASP A 109 7.85 6.77 -25.51
N VAL A 110 7.94 6.89 -24.18
CA VAL A 110 7.94 5.75 -23.26
C VAL A 110 6.53 5.36 -22.84
N THR A 111 6.21 4.07 -22.91
CA THR A 111 4.93 3.55 -22.38
C THR A 111 5.17 2.42 -21.39
N ILE A 112 4.22 2.23 -20.47
CA ILE A 112 4.31 1.21 -19.43
C ILE A 112 3.19 0.20 -19.62
N GLY A 113 3.58 -1.05 -19.82
CA GLY A 113 2.69 -2.21 -19.76
C GLY A 113 2.78 -2.88 -18.41
N MET A 114 1.75 -2.71 -17.58
CA MET A 114 1.69 -3.21 -16.21
C MET A 114 0.69 -4.35 -16.06
N ARG A 115 1.05 -5.34 -15.23
CA ARG A 115 0.19 -6.43 -14.79
C ARG A 115 0.37 -6.66 -13.30
N SER A 116 -0.74 -6.84 -12.60
CA SER A 116 -0.74 -7.19 -11.18
C SER A 116 -1.76 -8.29 -10.92
N THR A 117 -1.34 -9.29 -10.14
CA THR A 117 -2.22 -10.33 -9.60
C THR A 117 -2.08 -10.36 -8.08
N ARG A 118 -3.19 -10.44 -7.37
CA ARG A 118 -3.24 -10.56 -5.92
C ARG A 118 -4.13 -11.73 -5.52
N MET A 119 -3.58 -12.64 -4.74
CA MET A 119 -4.31 -13.70 -4.06
C MET A 119 -4.46 -13.32 -2.59
N ALA A 120 -5.62 -13.55 -2.01
CA ALA A 120 -5.87 -13.29 -0.60
C ALA A 120 -6.65 -14.45 0.04
N LEU A 121 -6.34 -14.71 1.31
CA LEU A 121 -7.06 -15.60 2.20
C LEU A 121 -7.31 -14.85 3.50
N GLU A 122 -8.54 -14.85 3.99
CA GLU A 122 -8.89 -14.26 5.29
C GLU A 122 -9.77 -15.22 6.07
N GLY A 123 -9.54 -15.35 7.36
CA GLY A 123 -10.41 -16.10 8.25
C GLY A 123 -10.58 -15.41 9.59
N LEU A 124 -11.74 -15.66 10.22
CA LEU A 124 -12.04 -15.25 11.58
C LEU A 124 -12.56 -16.46 12.35
N TRP A 125 -11.96 -16.76 13.49
CA TRP A 125 -12.43 -17.77 14.43
C TRP A 125 -12.79 -17.12 15.77
N ARG A 126 -14.07 -17.15 16.10
CA ARG A 126 -14.66 -16.59 17.32
C ARG A 126 -14.72 -17.65 18.43
N ASN A 127 -14.50 -17.19 19.65
CA ASN A 127 -14.57 -17.97 20.87
C ASN A 127 -13.77 -19.29 20.82
N PRO A 128 -12.46 -19.26 20.51
CA PRO A 128 -11.61 -20.46 20.54
C PRO A 128 -11.45 -21.03 21.96
N GLY A 129 -11.58 -20.20 23.00
CA GLY A 129 -11.48 -20.60 24.41
C GLY A 129 -10.48 -19.77 25.21
N GLY A 130 -10.37 -20.04 26.52
CA GLY A 130 -9.34 -19.43 27.39
C GLY A 130 -9.43 -17.91 27.54
N LEU A 131 -8.36 -17.19 27.23
CA LEU A 131 -8.31 -15.72 27.31
C LEU A 131 -8.67 -15.03 25.98
N ILE A 132 -8.96 -15.79 24.92
CA ILE A 132 -9.10 -15.25 23.56
C ILE A 132 -10.57 -15.18 23.15
N GLU A 133 -11.01 -14.00 22.72
CA GLU A 133 -12.34 -13.73 22.17
C GLU A 133 -12.41 -14.11 20.69
N SER A 134 -11.38 -13.77 19.90
CA SER A 134 -11.31 -14.17 18.50
C SER A 134 -9.89 -14.18 17.95
N VAL A 135 -9.67 -14.99 16.92
CA VAL A 135 -8.45 -15.01 16.12
C VAL A 135 -8.81 -14.66 14.68
N ARG A 136 -8.17 -13.63 14.12
CA ARG A 136 -8.25 -13.30 12.70
C ARG A 136 -6.92 -13.65 12.03
N GLY A 137 -6.98 -14.30 10.88
CA GLY A 137 -5.83 -14.59 10.04
C GLY A 137 -6.02 -14.00 8.66
N GLN A 138 -5.00 -13.34 8.13
CA GLN A 138 -4.97 -12.79 6.79
C GLN A 138 -3.67 -13.20 6.12
N PHE A 139 -3.78 -13.77 4.92
CA PHE A 139 -2.65 -14.06 4.06
C PHE A 139 -2.88 -13.37 2.72
N SER A 140 -1.83 -12.79 2.15
CA SER A 140 -1.87 -12.29 0.78
C SER A 140 -0.60 -12.60 0.03
N HIS A 141 -0.73 -12.81 -1.28
CA HIS A 141 0.39 -12.94 -2.21
C HIS A 141 0.15 -11.99 -3.38
N GLY A 142 1.13 -11.14 -3.67
CA GLY A 142 1.12 -10.23 -4.80
C GLY A 142 2.20 -10.60 -5.80
N ASP A 143 1.86 -10.54 -7.08
CA ASP A 143 2.76 -10.67 -8.22
C ASP A 143 2.54 -9.47 -9.13
N TYR A 144 3.49 -8.54 -9.11
CA TYR A 144 3.47 -7.31 -9.88
C TYR A 144 4.61 -7.32 -10.88
N ARG A 145 4.32 -6.89 -12.10
CA ARG A 145 5.30 -6.61 -13.13
C ARG A 145 4.85 -5.39 -13.92
N HIS A 146 5.77 -4.49 -14.21
CA HIS A 146 5.62 -3.62 -15.37
C HIS A 146 6.85 -3.69 -16.28
N THR A 147 6.65 -3.35 -17.53
CA THR A 147 7.72 -3.16 -18.50
C THR A 147 7.55 -1.76 -19.07
N GLU A 148 8.61 -0.98 -19.03
CA GLU A 148 8.77 0.26 -19.78
C GLU A 148 9.19 -0.09 -21.21
N TYR A 149 8.56 0.56 -22.17
CA TYR A 149 8.75 0.35 -23.59
C TYR A 149 9.16 1.66 -24.25
N GLU A 150 10.28 1.65 -24.95
CA GLU A 150 10.73 2.72 -25.83
C GLU A 150 10.13 2.45 -27.23
N GLY A 151 9.01 3.10 -27.53
CA GLY A 151 8.18 2.71 -28.67
C GLY A 151 7.66 1.27 -28.52
N ASP A 152 8.09 0.37 -29.42
CA ASP A 152 7.70 -1.06 -29.40
C ASP A 152 8.77 -1.95 -28.74
N GLU A 153 9.94 -1.40 -28.38
CA GLU A 153 11.05 -2.16 -27.80
C GLU A 153 10.93 -2.23 -26.28
N PRO A 154 11.01 -3.41 -25.66
CA PRO A 154 11.00 -3.52 -24.20
C PRO A 154 12.32 -3.01 -23.63
N GLY A 155 12.26 -1.92 -22.88
CA GLY A 155 13.35 -1.41 -22.06
C GLY A 155 13.36 -2.13 -20.70
N THR A 156 13.14 -1.39 -19.62
CA THR A 156 13.29 -1.92 -18.27
C THR A 156 12.03 -2.63 -17.77
N THR A 157 12.21 -3.80 -17.17
CA THR A 157 11.15 -4.58 -16.52
C THR A 157 11.35 -4.61 -15.02
N PHE A 158 10.42 -4.02 -14.27
CA PHE A 158 10.38 -4.12 -12.83
C PHE A 158 9.42 -5.20 -12.38
N LYS A 159 9.83 -5.97 -11.38
CA LYS A 159 9.07 -7.08 -10.79
C LYS A 159 9.08 -6.90 -9.27
N SER A 160 7.90 -7.04 -8.68
CA SER A 160 7.73 -7.08 -7.23
C SER A 160 6.82 -8.24 -6.86
N ARG A 161 7.35 -9.19 -6.09
CA ARG A 161 6.62 -10.38 -5.68
C ARG A 161 6.75 -10.58 -4.19
N GLY A 162 5.62 -10.62 -3.50
CA GLY A 162 5.64 -10.69 -2.05
C GLY A 162 4.48 -11.46 -1.45
N SER A 163 4.70 -11.94 -0.22
CA SER A 163 3.68 -12.57 0.60
C SER A 163 3.66 -11.93 1.99
N GLU A 164 2.46 -11.79 2.53
CA GLU A 164 2.22 -11.28 3.88
C GLU A 164 1.29 -12.24 4.63
N LEU A 165 1.64 -12.57 5.87
CA LEU A 165 0.77 -13.24 6.83
C LEU A 165 0.59 -12.35 8.05
N ARG A 166 -0.65 -12.06 8.43
CA ARG A 166 -1.02 -11.36 9.65
C ARG A 166 -1.98 -12.21 10.47
N VAL A 167 -1.64 -12.44 11.73
CA VAL A 167 -2.50 -13.14 12.68
C VAL A 167 -2.75 -12.23 13.87
N GLU A 168 -4.00 -12.09 14.25
CA GLU A 168 -4.46 -11.21 15.32
C GLU A 168 -5.31 -12.00 16.30
N ALA A 169 -4.93 -11.99 17.58
CA ALA A 169 -5.69 -12.58 18.68
C ALA A 169 -6.28 -11.44 19.53
N ARG A 170 -7.59 -11.27 19.46
CA ARG A 170 -8.34 -10.39 20.37
C ARG A 170 -8.52 -11.13 21.69
N HIS A 171 -7.96 -10.59 22.77
CA HIS A 171 -8.20 -11.14 24.09
C HIS A 171 -9.57 -10.71 24.62
N ARG A 172 -10.14 -11.49 25.53
CA ARG A 172 -11.37 -11.15 26.26
C ARG A 172 -11.13 -9.91 27.12
N PRO A 173 -12.17 -9.10 27.39
CA PRO A 173 -12.03 -7.92 28.23
C PRO A 173 -11.42 -8.25 29.60
N LEU A 174 -10.35 -7.54 29.97
CA LEU A 174 -9.72 -7.61 31.28
C LEU A 174 -10.15 -6.36 32.06
N GLY A 175 -11.29 -6.45 32.74
CA GLY A 175 -11.98 -5.26 33.25
C GLY A 175 -12.39 -4.33 32.11
N ASN A 176 -11.90 -3.10 32.13
CA ASN A 176 -12.17 -2.10 31.08
C ASN A 176 -11.15 -2.13 29.93
N LEU A 177 -10.15 -3.01 29.98
CA LEU A 177 -9.11 -3.14 28.97
C LEU A 177 -9.55 -4.14 27.88
N LYS A 178 -9.47 -3.71 26.62
CA LYS A 178 -9.73 -4.54 25.44
C LYS A 178 -8.66 -4.29 24.39
N GLY A 179 -8.20 -5.34 23.74
CA GLY A 179 -7.12 -5.19 22.78
C GLY A 179 -6.91 -6.41 21.90
N VAL A 180 -5.84 -6.33 21.13
CA VAL A 180 -5.41 -7.32 20.17
C VAL A 180 -3.90 -7.46 20.23
N TRP A 181 -3.42 -8.70 20.21
CA TRP A 181 -2.02 -9.02 20.00
C TRP A 181 -1.88 -9.64 18.63
N GLY A 182 -0.79 -9.38 17.94
CA GLY A 182 -0.60 -9.88 16.60
C GLY A 182 0.82 -10.22 16.23
N LEU A 183 0.90 -11.08 15.23
CA LEU A 183 2.10 -11.50 14.53
C LEU A 183 1.93 -11.08 13.06
N GLN A 184 2.97 -10.48 12.49
CA GLN A 184 3.03 -10.16 11.07
C GLN A 184 4.33 -10.68 10.48
N LEU A 185 4.25 -11.41 9.38
CA LEU A 185 5.37 -11.93 8.62
C LEU A 185 5.26 -11.42 7.19
N GLU A 186 6.33 -10.84 6.66
CA GLU A 186 6.38 -10.33 5.30
C GLU A 186 7.62 -10.88 4.58
N GLY A 187 7.48 -11.18 3.30
CA GLY A 187 8.59 -11.45 2.42
C GLY A 187 8.33 -10.80 1.07
N ASN A 188 9.27 -9.99 0.59
CA ASN A 188 9.21 -9.34 -0.71
C ASN A 188 10.48 -9.64 -1.51
N GLN A 189 10.32 -9.78 -2.82
CA GLN A 189 11.41 -9.87 -3.79
C GLN A 189 11.20 -8.79 -4.84
N PHE A 190 12.23 -8.03 -5.11
CA PHE A 190 12.22 -6.98 -6.13
C PHE A 190 13.33 -7.23 -7.13
N ALA A 191 13.08 -6.91 -8.40
CA ALA A 191 14.11 -6.86 -9.43
C ALA A 191 13.74 -5.80 -10.47
N ALA A 192 14.73 -5.02 -10.90
CA ALA A 192 14.69 -4.25 -12.14
C ALA A 192 15.62 -4.96 -13.13
N LEU A 193 15.15 -5.22 -14.34
CA LEU A 193 15.88 -5.97 -15.38
C LEU A 193 15.84 -5.17 -16.68
N GLY A 194 16.99 -4.83 -17.24
CA GLY A 194 17.09 -4.00 -18.43
C GLY A 194 18.20 -2.97 -18.30
N GLU A 195 18.38 -2.14 -19.32
CA GLU A 195 19.50 -1.19 -19.41
C GLU A 195 19.43 -0.08 -18.35
N GLU A 196 18.25 0.20 -17.79
CA GLU A 196 18.07 1.19 -16.70
C GLU A 196 17.88 0.55 -15.32
N ALA A 197 18.34 -0.69 -15.15
CA ALA A 197 18.34 -1.31 -13.83
C ALA A 197 19.28 -0.51 -12.90
N PHE A 198 18.70 0.24 -11.96
CA PHE A 198 19.45 1.03 -10.96
C PHE A 198 19.60 0.31 -9.60
N LEU A 199 18.99 -0.87 -9.47
CA LEU A 199 18.99 -1.66 -8.24
C LEU A 199 19.20 -3.14 -8.53
N PRO A 200 20.12 -3.84 -7.82
CA PRO A 200 20.27 -5.27 -7.98
C PRO A 200 19.06 -6.02 -7.39
N PRO A 201 18.75 -7.23 -7.88
CA PRO A 201 17.66 -8.04 -7.34
C PRO A 201 17.76 -8.22 -5.83
N SER A 202 16.71 -7.80 -5.13
CA SER A 202 16.69 -7.70 -3.68
C SER A 202 15.64 -8.62 -3.07
N ARG A 203 15.84 -8.97 -1.80
CA ARG A 203 14.87 -9.70 -0.99
C ARG A 203 14.79 -9.06 0.40
N THR A 204 13.58 -8.69 0.79
CA THR A 204 13.28 -8.21 2.13
C THR A 204 12.44 -9.23 2.86
N ARG A 205 12.77 -9.51 4.13
CA ARG A 205 11.95 -10.32 5.02
C ARG A 205 11.77 -9.59 6.35
N SER A 206 10.56 -9.58 6.87
CA SER A 206 10.28 -9.06 8.20
C SER A 206 9.42 -10.00 9.03
N ALA A 207 9.61 -9.93 10.34
CA ALA A 207 8.77 -10.57 11.34
C ALA A 207 8.53 -9.58 12.47
N ALA A 208 7.26 -9.35 12.81
CA ALA A 208 6.88 -8.39 13.83
C ALA A 208 5.85 -8.96 14.80
N LEU A 209 6.01 -8.61 16.07
CA LEU A 209 5.00 -8.75 17.09
C LEU A 209 4.43 -7.37 17.39
N PHE A 210 3.11 -7.27 17.55
CA PHE A 210 2.46 -6.02 17.91
C PHE A 210 1.31 -6.23 18.90
N ALA A 211 0.98 -5.17 19.60
CA ALA A 211 -0.18 -5.10 20.47
C ALA A 211 -0.87 -3.74 20.31
N HIS A 212 -2.20 -3.75 20.37
CA HIS A 212 -3.03 -2.55 20.47
C HIS A 212 -4.06 -2.75 21.57
N GLU A 213 -4.03 -1.89 22.56
CA GLU A 213 -4.85 -1.97 23.78
C GLU A 213 -5.66 -0.69 23.95
N GLU A 214 -6.89 -0.84 24.42
CA GLU A 214 -7.81 0.26 24.68
C GLU A 214 -8.38 0.14 26.10
N LEU A 215 -8.21 1.20 26.88
CA LEU A 215 -8.76 1.31 28.22
C LEU A 215 -9.92 2.31 28.22
N ALA A 216 -11.14 1.80 28.40
CA ALA A 216 -12.31 2.64 28.59
C ALA A 216 -12.29 3.31 29.97
N THR A 217 -12.58 4.61 30.02
CA THR A 217 -12.64 5.41 31.24
C THR A 217 -13.97 6.17 31.33
N GLY A 218 -14.30 6.73 32.49
CA GLY A 218 -15.52 7.53 32.65
C GLY A 218 -15.54 8.81 31.81
N TRP A 219 -14.37 9.33 31.43
CA TRP A 219 -14.19 10.57 30.66
C TRP A 219 -13.88 10.30 29.18
N GLY A 220 -13.72 9.05 28.76
CA GLY A 220 -13.40 8.69 27.38
C GLY A 220 -12.60 7.40 27.27
N LYS A 221 -11.43 7.47 26.64
CA LYS A 221 -10.61 6.28 26.33
C LYS A 221 -9.13 6.62 26.24
N LEU A 222 -8.28 5.71 26.71
CA LEU A 222 -6.86 5.68 26.40
C LEU A 222 -6.57 4.54 25.43
N THR A 223 -5.63 4.73 24.51
CA THR A 223 -5.16 3.71 23.57
C THR A 223 -3.65 3.58 23.63
N PHE A 224 -3.16 2.36 23.58
CA PHE A 224 -1.73 2.03 23.64
C PHE A 224 -1.40 1.11 22.48
N GLY A 225 -0.34 1.43 21.74
CA GLY A 225 0.18 0.60 20.67
C GLY A 225 1.65 0.30 20.88
N ALA A 226 2.09 -0.91 20.57
CA ALA A 226 3.50 -1.26 20.53
C ALA A 226 3.76 -2.26 19.39
N ARG A 227 4.93 -2.14 18.77
CA ARG A 227 5.41 -3.05 17.72
C ARG A 227 6.92 -3.23 17.84
N ALA A 228 7.36 -4.48 17.79
CA ALA A 228 8.76 -4.84 17.66
C ALA A 228 8.94 -5.70 16.41
N GLU A 229 9.93 -5.38 15.60
CA GLU A 229 10.13 -6.01 14.30
C GLU A 229 11.59 -6.43 14.11
N GLN A 230 11.82 -7.49 13.35
CA GLN A 230 13.12 -7.85 12.81
C GLN A 230 13.04 -7.83 11.29
N VAL A 231 13.84 -6.97 10.66
CA VAL A 231 13.92 -6.81 9.20
C VAL A 231 15.27 -7.29 8.71
N ARG A 232 15.29 -8.05 7.61
CA ARG A 232 16.49 -8.36 6.84
C ARG A 232 16.28 -7.95 5.40
N VAL A 233 17.14 -7.08 4.89
CA VAL A 233 17.21 -6.67 3.49
C VAL A 233 18.49 -7.25 2.92
N ARG A 234 18.41 -7.98 1.80
CA ARG A 234 19.58 -8.58 1.15
C ARG A 234 19.49 -8.47 -0.36
N THR A 235 20.64 -8.38 -1.00
CA THR A 235 20.82 -8.57 -2.43
C THR A 235 21.92 -9.61 -2.63
N ASP A 236 21.78 -10.46 -3.64
CA ASP A 236 22.84 -11.41 -4.02
C ASP A 236 23.82 -10.76 -5.02
N GLY A 237 23.64 -9.47 -5.33
CA GLY A 237 24.38 -8.75 -6.37
C GLY A 237 23.85 -9.04 -7.77
N SER A 238 24.49 -8.49 -8.79
CA SER A 238 24.25 -8.81 -10.19
C SER A 238 25.46 -8.42 -11.03
N ASP A 239 25.73 -9.17 -12.11
CA ASP A 239 26.74 -8.81 -13.11
C ASP A 239 26.15 -7.89 -14.21
N GLU A 240 24.83 -7.65 -14.19
CA GLU A 240 24.10 -6.83 -15.17
C GLU A 240 24.23 -5.30 -14.90
N GLY A 241 25.05 -4.87 -13.95
CA GLY A 241 25.31 -3.46 -13.65
C GLY A 241 26.63 -3.25 -12.89
N GLU A 242 27.27 -2.08 -13.09
CA GLU A 242 28.46 -1.71 -12.32
C GLU A 242 28.08 -1.40 -10.86
N GLY A 243 28.84 -1.91 -9.88
CA GLY A 243 28.60 -1.60 -8.46
C GLY A 243 27.56 -2.47 -7.73
N PHE A 244 26.89 -3.38 -8.44
CA PHE A 244 25.89 -4.31 -7.88
C PHE A 244 26.49 -5.45 -7.03
N ALA A 245 27.09 -5.08 -5.90
CA ALA A 245 27.67 -6.00 -4.94
C ALA A 245 26.62 -6.74 -4.09
N ALA A 246 26.93 -7.98 -3.74
CA ALA A 246 26.14 -8.74 -2.77
C ALA A 246 26.20 -8.08 -1.38
N GLY A 247 25.07 -8.04 -0.68
CA GLY A 247 24.94 -7.35 0.59
C GLY A 247 23.79 -7.85 1.43
N SER A 248 23.92 -7.75 2.76
CA SER A 248 22.84 -8.09 3.68
C SER A 248 22.88 -7.17 4.90
N ARG A 249 21.75 -6.54 5.20
CA ARG A 249 21.55 -5.69 6.39
C ARG A 249 20.41 -6.24 7.24
N ARG A 250 20.56 -6.12 8.56
CA ARG A 250 19.55 -6.51 9.54
C ARG A 250 19.26 -5.35 10.45
N PHE A 251 17.98 -5.13 10.71
CA PHE A 251 17.47 -4.07 11.56
C PHE A 251 16.48 -4.64 12.57
N THR A 252 16.35 -3.96 13.72
CA THR A 252 15.35 -4.29 14.75
C THR A 252 14.53 -3.04 15.10
N PRO A 253 13.58 -2.61 14.24
CA PRO A 253 12.76 -1.43 14.54
C PRO A 253 11.81 -1.69 15.72
N GLY A 254 11.65 -0.69 16.57
CA GLY A 254 10.63 -0.64 17.61
C GLY A 254 9.78 0.62 17.51
N SER A 255 8.46 0.47 17.62
CA SER A 255 7.50 1.56 17.57
C SER A 255 6.51 1.47 18.74
N ALA A 256 6.07 2.62 19.24
CA ALA A 256 5.06 2.72 20.31
C ALA A 256 4.15 3.92 20.07
N ALA A 257 2.90 3.84 20.53
CA ALA A 257 1.95 4.94 20.45
C ALA A 257 1.10 5.03 21.72
N LEU A 258 0.75 6.25 22.11
CA LEU A 258 -0.16 6.58 23.19
C LEU A 258 -1.20 7.56 22.67
N GLY A 259 -2.47 7.18 22.76
CA GLY A 259 -3.60 8.02 22.38
C GLY A 259 -4.56 8.26 23.54
N ALA A 260 -5.23 9.40 23.51
CA ALA A 260 -6.29 9.76 24.41
C ALA A 260 -7.44 10.39 23.64
N LEU A 261 -8.66 9.99 24.01
CA LEU A 261 -9.90 10.61 23.58
C LEU A 261 -10.67 11.02 24.83
N VAL A 262 -11.01 12.29 24.93
CA VAL A 262 -11.67 12.88 26.10
C VAL A 262 -12.96 13.56 25.67
N ASN A 263 -14.08 13.14 26.24
CA ASN A 263 -15.36 13.82 26.09
C ASN A 263 -15.46 14.93 27.14
N VAL A 264 -15.02 16.13 26.79
CA VAL A 264 -14.89 17.25 27.76
C VAL A 264 -16.23 17.92 28.09
N ALA A 265 -17.18 17.90 27.16
CA ALA A 265 -18.54 18.40 27.33
C ALA A 265 -19.47 17.74 26.28
N PRO A 266 -20.81 17.78 26.43
CA PRO A 266 -21.72 17.36 25.37
C PRO A 266 -21.37 18.04 24.05
N GLY A 267 -21.27 17.25 22.98
CA GLY A 267 -20.87 17.73 21.65
C GLY A 267 -19.36 17.93 21.46
N TRP A 268 -18.56 18.17 22.51
CA TRP A 268 -17.11 18.38 22.42
C TRP A 268 -16.29 17.13 22.75
N GLN A 269 -15.33 16.83 21.87
CA GLN A 269 -14.35 15.78 22.09
C GLN A 269 -12.94 16.28 21.75
N LEU A 270 -11.99 16.01 22.64
CA LEU A 270 -10.57 16.27 22.42
C LEU A 270 -9.85 14.95 22.15
N THR A 271 -8.87 14.97 21.26
CA THR A 271 -8.02 13.84 20.94
C THR A 271 -6.55 14.24 21.06
N GLY A 272 -5.71 13.34 21.56
CA GLY A 272 -4.27 13.49 21.55
C GLY A 272 -3.62 12.16 21.16
N ASN A 273 -2.57 12.20 20.36
CA ASN A 273 -1.82 11.00 19.97
C ASN A 273 -0.33 11.30 19.91
N LEU A 274 0.48 10.52 20.60
CA LEU A 274 1.93 10.55 20.56
C LEU A 274 2.42 9.23 19.97
N ALA A 275 3.20 9.28 18.89
CA ALA A 275 3.78 8.12 18.25
C ALA A 275 5.31 8.23 18.19
N LEU A 276 5.98 7.15 18.57
CA LEU A 276 7.41 6.94 18.40
C LEU A 276 7.56 5.82 17.37
N THR A 277 8.17 6.09 16.23
CA THR A 277 8.30 5.07 15.17
C THR A 277 9.74 4.91 14.71
N GLN A 278 10.07 3.68 14.30
CA GLN A 278 11.35 3.37 13.67
C GLN A 278 11.10 2.61 12.37
N ARG A 279 11.86 2.93 11.34
CA ARG A 279 11.78 2.31 10.02
C ARG A 279 13.15 1.77 9.61
N ALA A 280 13.17 0.53 9.13
CA ALA A 280 14.35 -0.01 8.46
C ALA A 280 14.50 0.61 7.07
N PRO A 281 15.74 0.95 6.64
CA PRO A 281 16.00 1.32 5.27
C PRO A 281 15.51 0.26 4.27
N ARG A 282 15.01 0.70 3.13
CA ARG A 282 14.61 -0.11 1.99
C ARG A 282 15.84 -0.57 1.20
N ASP A 283 15.61 -1.51 0.31
CA ASP A 283 16.61 -2.01 -0.64
C ASP A 283 17.21 -0.91 -1.51
N TYR A 284 16.40 -0.05 -2.11
CA TYR A 284 16.89 1.06 -2.94
C TYR A 284 17.69 2.11 -2.15
N GLU A 285 17.35 2.34 -0.87
CA GLU A 285 18.14 3.22 -0.01
C GLU A 285 19.51 2.64 0.35
N LEU A 286 19.66 1.30 0.33
CA LEU A 286 20.87 0.59 0.77
C LEU A 286 21.78 0.18 -0.38
N PHE A 287 21.22 -0.18 -1.53
CA PHE A 287 21.91 -0.94 -2.58
C PHE A 287 21.73 -0.39 -3.99
N ALA A 288 21.04 0.74 -4.19
CA ALA A 288 20.99 1.37 -5.51
C ALA A 288 22.41 1.74 -5.95
N ASP A 289 22.71 1.56 -7.22
CA ASP A 289 23.94 2.04 -7.84
C ASP A 289 23.72 2.10 -9.36
N GLY A 290 22.97 3.10 -9.81
CA GLY A 290 22.69 3.23 -11.23
C GLY A 290 21.84 4.44 -11.60
N PRO A 291 21.69 4.70 -12.91
CA PRO A 291 20.88 5.80 -13.42
C PRO A 291 19.38 5.49 -13.24
N HIS A 292 18.62 6.44 -12.73
CA HIS A 292 17.16 6.37 -12.69
C HIS A 292 16.59 7.52 -13.52
N ILE A 293 16.15 7.21 -14.73
CA ILE A 293 15.78 8.22 -15.75
C ILE A 293 14.61 9.07 -15.28
N ALA A 294 13.61 8.46 -14.64
CA ALA A 294 12.46 9.16 -14.08
C ALA A 294 12.82 10.24 -13.03
N THR A 295 13.96 10.13 -12.36
CA THR A 295 14.46 11.13 -11.40
C THR A 295 15.60 11.98 -11.95
N ALA A 296 16.07 11.71 -13.17
CA ALA A 296 17.23 12.32 -13.81
C ALA A 296 18.47 12.33 -12.90
N ALA A 297 18.68 11.24 -12.15
CA ALA A 297 19.75 11.13 -11.16
C ALA A 297 20.45 9.77 -11.23
N TRP A 298 21.72 9.75 -10.81
CA TRP A 298 22.37 8.51 -10.39
C TRP A 298 22.02 8.26 -8.93
N GLU A 299 21.33 7.16 -8.65
CA GLU A 299 20.96 6.80 -7.28
C GLU A 299 22.04 5.91 -6.67
N LEU A 300 22.73 6.44 -5.66
CA LEU A 300 23.73 5.71 -4.89
C LEU A 300 23.19 5.39 -3.48
N GLY A 301 22.94 4.11 -3.24
CA GLY A 301 22.54 3.57 -1.95
C GLY A 301 23.66 3.65 -0.92
N ASN A 302 23.28 3.70 0.35
CA ASN A 302 24.24 3.73 1.45
C ASN A 302 24.03 2.52 2.38
N PRO A 303 24.86 1.47 2.29
CA PRO A 303 24.71 0.28 3.11
C PRO A 303 25.01 0.54 4.59
N ALA A 304 25.57 1.70 4.97
CA ALA A 304 25.83 2.08 6.35
C ALA A 304 24.61 2.73 7.04
N LEU A 305 23.50 2.99 6.33
CA LEU A 305 22.29 3.58 6.92
C LEU A 305 21.81 2.81 8.15
N GLY A 306 21.39 3.59 9.15
CA GLY A 306 20.73 3.10 10.36
C GLY A 306 19.20 3.19 10.25
N LEU A 307 18.52 2.94 11.36
CA LEU A 307 17.07 3.16 11.44
C LEU A 307 16.74 4.65 11.30
N GLU A 308 15.77 4.96 10.45
CA GLU A 308 15.05 6.23 10.47
C GLU A 308 14.08 6.23 11.65
N LYS A 309 13.98 7.35 12.37
CA LYS A 309 13.19 7.46 13.60
C LYS A 309 12.28 8.68 13.52
N SER A 310 11.05 8.55 14.01
CA SER A 310 10.16 9.69 14.17
C SER A 310 9.53 9.76 15.56
N THR A 311 9.29 10.99 16.00
CA THR A 311 8.40 11.33 17.12
C THR A 311 7.32 12.26 16.58
N SER A 312 6.07 11.83 16.62
CA SER A 312 4.92 12.55 16.08
C SER A 312 3.90 12.82 17.18
N LEU A 313 3.37 14.04 17.23
CA LEU A 313 2.32 14.47 18.15
C LEU A 313 1.16 15.05 17.34
N ASP A 314 -0.05 14.55 17.56
CA ASP A 314 -1.30 15.07 17.02
C ASP A 314 -2.22 15.50 18.16
N ILE A 315 -2.82 16.68 18.06
CA ILE A 315 -3.83 17.18 18.99
C ILE A 315 -5.03 17.67 18.19
N GLY A 316 -6.21 17.17 18.54
CA GLY A 316 -7.46 17.48 17.85
C GLY A 316 -8.57 17.91 18.80
N ALA A 317 -9.47 18.71 18.26
CA ALA A 317 -10.73 19.06 18.90
C ALA A 317 -11.85 18.95 17.87
N GLN A 318 -12.95 18.31 18.24
CA GLN A 318 -14.13 18.23 17.39
C GLN A 318 -15.40 18.57 18.16
N TRP A 319 -16.31 19.27 17.47
CA TRP A 319 -17.68 19.51 17.86
C TRP A 319 -18.63 18.72 16.97
N LYS A 320 -19.56 17.99 17.58
CA LYS A 320 -20.65 17.32 16.88
C LYS A 320 -21.92 17.41 17.70
N ASP A 321 -22.78 18.34 17.33
CA ASP A 321 -24.11 18.48 17.90
C ASP A 321 -25.13 18.87 16.83
N GLY A 322 -26.20 18.09 16.73
CA GLY A 322 -27.20 18.21 15.66
C GLY A 322 -26.59 18.31 14.25
N PRO A 323 -26.93 19.35 13.47
CA PRO A 323 -26.40 19.55 12.12
C PRO A 323 -24.97 20.14 12.11
N HIS A 324 -24.48 20.68 13.23
CA HIS A 324 -23.21 21.38 13.27
C HIS A 324 -22.06 20.41 13.54
N ARG A 325 -21.04 20.50 12.68
CA ARG A 325 -19.82 19.70 12.79
C ARG A 325 -18.63 20.59 12.54
N PHE A 326 -17.67 20.57 13.46
CA PHE A 326 -16.40 21.26 13.34
C PHE A 326 -15.30 20.33 13.82
N ALA A 327 -14.16 20.34 13.15
CA ALA A 327 -12.98 19.60 13.58
C ALA A 327 -11.73 20.41 13.22
N VAL A 328 -10.79 20.46 14.16
CA VAL A 328 -9.46 21.00 13.96
C VAL A 328 -8.44 20.01 14.50
N THR A 329 -7.31 19.88 13.82
CA THR A 329 -6.18 19.06 14.27
C THR A 329 -4.89 19.79 13.96
N ALA A 330 -4.02 19.89 14.95
CA ALA A 330 -2.65 20.34 14.81
C ALA A 330 -1.73 19.14 14.99
N PHE A 331 -0.66 19.09 14.20
CA PHE A 331 0.31 18.01 14.26
C PHE A 331 1.74 18.55 14.16
N ALA A 332 2.68 17.81 14.75
CA ALA A 332 4.11 18.06 14.61
C ALA A 332 4.85 16.72 14.56
N SER A 333 5.85 16.60 13.70
CA SER A 333 6.69 15.41 13.60
C SER A 333 8.15 15.80 13.53
N HIS A 334 8.98 15.15 14.34
CA HIS A 334 10.42 15.30 14.32
C HIS A 334 11.07 13.99 13.89
N TYR A 335 11.98 14.07 12.91
CA TYR A 335 12.67 12.92 12.36
C TYR A 335 14.15 12.94 12.74
N GLY A 336 14.65 11.82 13.24
CA GLY A 336 16.08 11.55 13.39
C GLY A 336 16.52 10.52 12.35
N ASN A 337 17.72 10.71 11.78
CA ASN A 337 18.21 9.89 10.66
C ASN A 337 17.22 9.84 9.49
N TYR A 338 16.67 10.99 9.11
CA TYR A 338 15.81 11.08 7.93
C TYR A 338 16.58 10.63 6.69
N ILE A 339 16.04 9.67 5.96
CA ILE A 339 16.63 9.11 4.74
C ILE A 339 15.94 9.79 3.56
N GLY A 340 16.74 10.45 2.73
CA GLY A 340 16.27 11.10 1.52
C GLY A 340 17.29 11.00 0.41
N LEU A 341 16.82 11.15 -0.83
CA LEU A 341 17.69 11.29 -1.98
C LEU A 341 18.29 12.71 -1.96
N LEU A 342 19.55 12.81 -1.50
CA LEU A 342 20.26 14.07 -1.32
C LEU A 342 21.44 14.16 -2.29
N PRO A 343 21.68 15.32 -2.93
CA PRO A 343 22.85 15.49 -3.81
C PRO A 343 24.15 15.29 -3.03
N THR A 344 24.96 14.32 -3.44
CA THR A 344 26.28 14.06 -2.85
C THR A 344 27.41 14.70 -3.66
N GLY A 345 27.18 15.02 -4.93
CA GLY A 345 28.19 15.51 -5.88
C GLY A 345 29.23 14.45 -6.26
N GLN A 346 28.96 13.18 -6.01
CA GLN A 346 29.90 12.07 -6.27
C GLN A 346 29.79 11.49 -7.68
N VAL A 347 28.72 11.82 -8.41
CA VAL A 347 28.43 11.34 -9.77
C VAL A 347 27.74 12.45 -10.55
#